data_AF-A0A378ND03-F1
#
_entry.id   AF-A0A378ND03-F1
#
_cell.length_a   1.000
_cell.length_b   1.000
_cell.length_c   1.000
_cell.angle_alpha   90.00
_cell.angle_beta   90.00
_cell.angle_gamma   90.00
#
_symmetry.space_group_name_H-M   'P 1'
#
loop_
_entity.id
_entity.type
_entity.pdbx_description
1 polymer ?
#
loop_
_entity_poly.entity_id
_entity_poly.type
_entity_poly.pdbx_seq_one_letter_code
_entity_poly.pdbx_strand_id
1 'polypeptide(L)'
;MAVSAYIGIPGSGKSYEVVKSVILPAVASNRRVVSNIYGLNKEKIHQYLLRKNKKLMIEELGEVIYVTNEQCLESDFLPSMDEQDSFCKAGDLIIIDEVWRIWGNDKDIPKNHRSFIAEHRHFADPITGVTCDLVVINQDISQIPRFIKEGLRQLTECKNTLVWGCVIVIGLMFFKERI
;
A
#
# COMPACT_ATOMS: atom_id res chain seq x y z
N MET A 1 11.81 -11.84 1.23
CA MET A 1 10.56 -11.81 0.47
C MET A 1 9.43 -11.75 1.48
N ALA A 2 8.70 -10.65 1.61
CA ALA A 2 7.41 -10.69 2.30
C ALA A 2 6.44 -9.75 1.59
N VAL A 3 5.61 -10.34 0.73
CA VAL A 3 4.37 -9.69 0.29
C VAL A 3 3.32 -9.93 1.36
N SER A 4 2.61 -8.88 1.75
CA SER A 4 1.47 -8.98 2.67
C SER A 4 0.16 -8.80 1.91
N ALA A 5 -0.84 -9.61 2.20
CA ALA A 5 -2.16 -9.51 1.58
C ALA A 5 -3.25 -9.24 2.61
N TYR A 6 -4.15 -8.31 2.30
CA TYR A 6 -5.36 -8.03 3.05
C TYR A 6 -6.58 -8.42 2.22
N ILE A 7 -7.36 -9.40 2.69
CA ILE A 7 -8.52 -9.94 1.97
C ILE A 7 -9.83 -9.74 2.75
N GLY A 8 -10.97 -9.82 2.08
CA GLY A 8 -12.30 -9.71 2.69
C GLY A 8 -13.33 -9.03 1.78
N ILE A 9 -14.61 -9.27 2.04
CA ILE A 9 -15.72 -8.76 1.22
C ILE A 9 -15.75 -7.20 1.13
N PRO A 10 -16.40 -6.62 0.12
CA PRO A 10 -16.66 -5.18 0.09
C PRO A 10 -17.28 -4.70 1.41
N GLY A 11 -16.77 -3.58 1.95
CA GLY A 11 -17.21 -3.04 3.24
C GLY A 11 -16.59 -3.68 4.49
N SER A 12 -15.71 -4.69 4.36
CA SER A 12 -15.12 -5.36 5.53
C SER A 12 -14.01 -4.60 6.25
N GLY A 13 -13.67 -3.38 5.81
CA GLY A 13 -12.67 -2.52 6.45
C GLY A 13 -11.21 -2.74 6.02
N LYS A 14 -10.95 -3.45 4.91
CA LYS A 14 -9.58 -3.72 4.41
C LYS A 14 -8.71 -2.48 4.30
N SER A 15 -9.17 -1.47 3.55
CA SER A 15 -8.40 -0.24 3.34
C SER A 15 -8.17 0.53 4.64
N TYR A 16 -9.15 0.51 5.57
CA TYR A 16 -8.96 1.07 6.91
C TYR A 16 -7.88 0.34 7.71
N GLU A 17 -7.89 -0.99 7.70
CA GLU A 17 -6.91 -1.80 8.39
C GLU A 17 -5.50 -1.58 7.82
N VAL A 18 -5.37 -1.49 6.49
CA VAL A 18 -4.09 -1.15 5.85
C VAL A 18 -3.63 0.25 6.19
N VAL A 19 -4.53 1.25 6.20
CA VAL A 19 -4.19 2.61 6.63
C VAL A 19 -3.67 2.60 8.07
N LYS A 20 -4.40 1.94 8.98
CA LYS A 20 -4.10 1.90 10.41
C LYS A 20 -2.82 1.15 10.74
N SER A 21 -2.63 -0.02 10.15
CA SER A 21 -1.61 -0.98 10.56
C SER A 21 -0.37 -0.96 9.68
N VAL A 22 -0.45 -0.36 8.48
CA VAL A 22 0.66 -0.30 7.52
C VAL A 22 1.05 1.15 7.19
N ILE A 23 0.11 1.96 6.69
CA ILE A 23 0.43 3.33 6.20
C ILE A 23 0.83 4.24 7.35
N LEU A 24 0.02 4.30 8.41
CA LEU A 24 0.26 5.21 9.52
C LEU A 24 1.62 4.95 10.21
N PRO A 25 2.01 3.70 10.53
CA PRO A 25 3.35 3.41 11.04
C PRO A 25 4.47 3.78 10.06
N ALA A 26 4.32 3.48 8.76
CA ALA A 26 5.35 3.77 7.76
C ALA A 26 5.58 5.28 7.60
N VAL A 27 4.51 6.06 7.53
CA VAL A 27 4.60 7.52 7.46
C VAL A 27 5.23 8.08 8.74
N ALA A 28 4.86 7.55 9.91
CA ALA A 28 5.47 7.98 11.18
C ALA A 28 6.97 7.63 11.29
N SER A 29 7.47 6.68 10.50
CA SER A 29 8.88 6.29 10.44
C SER A 29 9.62 6.92 9.27
N ASN A 30 9.19 8.09 8.79
CA ASN A 30 9.78 8.80 7.65
C ASN A 30 9.83 7.98 6.33
N ARG A 31 8.88 7.06 6.11
CA ARG A 31 8.87 6.22 4.91
C ARG A 31 7.89 6.74 3.86
N ARG A 32 8.32 6.80 2.60
CA ARG A 32 7.46 7.11 1.44
C ARG A 32 6.51 5.94 1.16
N VAL A 33 5.23 6.25 1.04
CA VAL A 33 4.15 5.29 0.77
C VAL A 33 3.50 5.64 -0.56
N VAL A 34 3.43 4.66 -1.46
CA VAL A 34 2.78 4.79 -2.78
C VAL A 34 1.57 3.87 -2.82
N SER A 35 0.39 4.40 -3.11
CA SER A 35 -0.83 3.59 -3.12
C SER A 35 -1.94 4.12 -4.02
N ASN A 36 -2.71 3.20 -4.60
CA ASN A 36 -3.96 3.48 -5.31
C ASN A 36 -5.22 3.34 -4.45
N ILE A 37 -5.10 3.23 -3.11
CA ILE A 37 -6.29 3.26 -2.23
C ILE A 37 -7.02 4.59 -2.42
N TYR A 38 -8.27 4.50 -2.87
CA TYR A 38 -9.09 5.66 -3.16
C TYR A 38 -9.37 6.50 -1.90
N GLY A 39 -9.11 7.80 -1.97
CA GLY A 39 -9.42 8.78 -0.92
C GLY A 39 -8.32 8.98 0.13
N LEU A 40 -7.13 8.40 -0.07
CA LEU A 40 -5.96 8.76 0.73
C LEU A 40 -5.66 10.25 0.62
N ASN A 41 -5.38 10.89 1.75
CA ASN A 41 -5.03 12.30 1.82
C ASN A 41 -3.85 12.50 2.77
N LYS A 42 -2.72 13.00 2.24
CA LYS A 42 -1.46 13.22 2.95
C LYS A 42 -1.65 14.13 4.16
N GLU A 43 -2.34 15.26 3.97
CA GLU A 43 -2.51 16.28 5.01
C GLU A 43 -3.29 15.74 6.20
N LYS A 44 -4.37 14.98 5.96
CA LYS A 44 -5.18 14.35 7.00
C LYS A 44 -4.42 13.24 7.73
N ILE A 45 -3.59 12.48 7.02
CA ILE A 45 -2.70 11.48 7.61
C ILE A 45 -1.69 12.15 8.55
N HIS A 46 -1.01 13.20 8.08
CA HIS A 46 -0.06 13.96 8.88
C HIS A 46 -0.72 14.59 10.10
N GLN A 47 -1.87 15.26 9.92
CA GLN A 47 -2.64 15.84 11.03
C GLN A 47 -3.04 14.78 12.07
N TYR A 48 -3.47 13.60 11.63
CA TYR A 48 -3.81 12.50 12.53
C TYR A 48 -2.59 12.04 13.36
N LEU A 49 -1.44 11.86 12.70
CA LEU A 49 -0.20 11.41 13.37
C LEU A 49 0.30 12.43 14.39
N LEU A 50 0.35 13.71 14.03
CA LEU A 50 0.78 14.80 14.93
C LEU A 50 -0.17 14.96 16.14
N ARG A 51 -1.48 14.79 15.94
CA ARG A 51 -2.46 14.80 17.05
C ARG A 51 -2.27 13.61 17.98
N LYS A 52 -1.96 12.43 17.43
CA LYS A 52 -1.81 11.18 18.19
C LYS A 52 -0.49 11.10 18.94
N ASN A 53 0.58 11.67 18.39
CA ASN A 53 1.91 11.67 19.00
C ASN A 53 2.55 13.07 18.92
N LYS A 54 2.48 13.81 20.04
CA LYS A 54 3.01 15.18 20.16
C LYS A 54 4.53 15.29 20.01
N LYS A 55 5.26 14.16 19.98
CA LYS A 55 6.72 14.15 19.79
C LYS A 55 7.12 14.10 18.32
N LEU A 56 6.22 13.72 17.41
CA LEU A 56 6.51 13.70 15.97
C LEU A 56 6.55 15.13 15.45
N MET A 57 7.57 15.43 14.65
CA MET A 57 7.65 16.67 13.88
C MET A 57 7.22 16.43 12.43
N ILE A 58 6.74 17.47 11.75
CA ILE A 58 6.24 17.34 10.38
C ILE A 58 7.34 16.94 9.40
N GLU A 59 8.58 17.36 9.67
CA GLU A 59 9.78 17.08 8.88
C GLU A 59 10.25 15.62 9.00
N GLU A 60 9.77 14.90 10.01
CA GLU A 60 10.08 13.48 10.25
C GLU A 60 9.01 12.54 9.65
N LEU A 61 7.94 13.10 9.06
CA LEU A 61 6.88 12.31 8.46
C LEU A 61 7.18 11.98 7.01
N GLY A 62 7.00 10.72 6.67
CA GLY A 62 7.09 10.23 5.31
C GLY A 62 5.99 10.81 4.41
N GLU A 63 6.18 10.62 3.11
CA GLU A 63 5.20 11.06 2.12
C GLU A 63 4.17 10.00 1.82
N VAL A 64 2.95 10.42 1.48
CA VAL A 64 1.91 9.55 0.93
C VAL A 64 1.58 10.05 -0.47
N ILE A 65 1.74 9.17 -1.45
CA ILE A 65 1.51 9.46 -2.85
C ILE A 65 0.37 8.59 -3.35
N TYR A 66 -0.69 9.26 -3.78
CA TYR A 66 -1.80 8.63 -4.46
C TYR A 66 -1.45 8.42 -5.94
N VAL A 67 -1.72 7.22 -6.45
CA VAL A 67 -1.56 6.85 -7.86
C VAL A 67 -2.84 6.24 -8.41
N THR A 68 -3.10 6.41 -9.70
CA THR A 68 -4.24 5.75 -10.34
C THR A 68 -3.90 4.30 -10.73
N ASN A 69 -4.93 3.51 -11.07
CA ASN A 69 -4.71 2.14 -11.54
C ASN A 69 -3.91 2.10 -12.84
N GLU A 70 -4.11 3.09 -13.72
CA GLU A 70 -3.40 3.21 -14.98
C GLU A 70 -1.91 3.45 -14.73
N GLN A 71 -1.56 4.34 -13.78
CA GLN A 71 -0.17 4.56 -13.38
C GLN A 71 0.48 3.29 -12.81
N CYS A 72 -0.27 2.47 -12.07
CA CYS A 72 0.24 1.20 -11.55
C CYS A 72 0.53 0.15 -12.64
N LEU A 73 0.01 0.32 -13.85
CA LEU A 73 0.21 -0.57 -15.00
C LEU A 73 1.42 -0.17 -15.85
N GLU A 74 1.92 1.06 -15.72
CA GLU A 74 3.04 1.57 -16.52
C GLU A 74 4.32 0.77 -16.29
N SER A 75 5.14 0.62 -17.34
CA SER A 75 6.36 -0.18 -17.28
C SER A 75 7.48 0.46 -16.46
N ASP A 76 7.40 1.74 -16.15
CA ASP A 76 8.32 2.47 -15.29
C ASP A 76 7.73 2.70 -13.89
N PHE A 77 6.64 2.02 -13.52
CA PHE A 77 6.02 2.19 -12.22
C PHE A 77 6.86 1.61 -11.07
N LEU A 78 7.38 0.38 -11.23
CA LEU A 78 8.15 -0.35 -10.23
C LEU A 78 9.63 -0.50 -10.63
N PRO A 79 10.58 -0.43 -9.67
CA PRO A 79 11.98 -0.64 -9.97
C PRO A 79 12.24 -2.11 -10.27
N SER A 80 13.20 -2.37 -11.15
CA SER A 80 13.65 -3.70 -11.52
C SER A 80 15.17 -3.77 -11.51
N MET A 81 15.73 -4.97 -11.62
CA MET A 81 17.19 -5.13 -11.70
C MET A 81 17.77 -4.52 -12.98
N ASP A 82 16.97 -4.48 -14.05
CA ASP A 82 17.35 -3.93 -15.37
C ASP A 82 17.18 -2.39 -15.40
N GLU A 83 16.17 -1.85 -14.72
CA GLU A 83 15.83 -0.42 -14.68
C GLU A 83 15.46 -0.01 -13.25
N GLN A 84 16.32 0.76 -12.59
CA GLN A 84 16.09 1.25 -11.22
C GLN A 84 15.51 2.66 -11.20
N ASP A 85 15.57 3.41 -12.30
CA ASP A 85 14.97 4.74 -12.40
C ASP A 85 13.50 4.62 -12.77
N SER A 86 12.68 4.38 -11.75
CA SER A 86 11.23 4.20 -11.83
C SER A 86 10.48 5.16 -10.92
N PHE A 87 9.16 5.25 -11.09
CA PHE A 87 8.30 6.08 -10.25
C PHE A 87 8.37 5.70 -8.76
N CYS A 88 8.27 4.40 -8.47
CA CYS A 88 8.56 3.87 -7.13
C CYS A 88 10.07 3.83 -6.94
N LYS A 89 10.52 4.22 -5.75
CA LYS A 89 11.93 4.34 -5.38
C LYS A 89 12.32 3.24 -4.41
N ALA A 90 13.62 2.99 -4.31
CA ALA A 90 14.16 2.09 -3.29
C ALA A 90 13.72 2.54 -1.89
N GLY A 91 13.30 1.58 -1.05
CA GLY A 91 12.73 1.82 0.28
C GLY A 91 11.25 2.20 0.34
N ASP A 92 10.56 2.37 -0.79
CA ASP A 92 9.13 2.67 -0.79
C ASP A 92 8.30 1.54 -0.17
N LEU A 93 7.21 1.92 0.50
CA LEU A 93 6.11 1.01 0.81
C LEU A 93 5.07 1.12 -0.30
N ILE A 94 4.88 0.06 -1.08
CA ILE A 94 3.92 0.04 -2.19
C ILE A 94 2.68 -0.75 -1.80
N ILE A 95 1.51 -0.15 -2.00
CA ILE A 95 0.22 -0.74 -1.61
C ILE A 95 -0.74 -0.70 -2.79
N ILE A 96 -1.11 -1.89 -3.29
CA ILE A 96 -2.01 -2.05 -4.43
C ILE A 96 -3.39 -2.53 -3.94
N ASP A 97 -4.38 -1.64 -4.00
CA ASP A 97 -5.79 -1.95 -3.83
C ASP A 97 -6.40 -2.56 -5.09
N GLU A 98 -7.36 -3.45 -4.87
CA GLU A 98 -8.01 -4.27 -5.90
C GLU A 98 -6.99 -4.87 -6.89
N VAL A 99 -6.02 -5.64 -6.37
CA VAL A 99 -4.85 -6.13 -7.14
C VAL A 99 -5.19 -6.79 -8.46
N TRP A 100 -6.37 -7.43 -8.56
CA TRP A 100 -6.86 -8.05 -9.79
C TRP A 100 -7.06 -7.07 -10.96
N ARG A 101 -7.17 -5.76 -10.69
CA ARG A 101 -7.24 -4.72 -11.72
C ARG A 101 -5.89 -4.40 -12.35
N ILE A 102 -4.81 -4.62 -11.60
CA ILE A 102 -3.43 -4.35 -12.06
C ILE A 102 -2.81 -5.64 -12.59
N TRP A 103 -2.94 -6.72 -11.81
CA TRP A 103 -2.43 -8.04 -12.12
C TRP A 103 -3.58 -9.04 -12.00
N GLY A 104 -4.37 -9.21 -13.06
CA GLY A 104 -5.53 -10.10 -13.05
C GLY A 104 -5.15 -11.58 -13.04
N ASN A 105 -4.10 -11.93 -13.77
CA ASN A 105 -3.49 -13.26 -13.75
C ASN A 105 -1.97 -13.15 -13.95
N ASP A 106 -1.25 -14.27 -13.83
CA ASP A 106 0.21 -14.28 -13.95
C ASP A 106 0.67 -13.67 -15.30
N LYS A 107 0.00 -13.97 -16.41
CA LYS A 107 0.40 -13.46 -17.75
C LYS A 107 0.24 -11.95 -17.87
N ASP A 108 -0.64 -11.36 -17.07
CA ASP A 108 -0.87 -9.92 -17.06
C ASP A 108 0.23 -9.16 -16.29
N ILE A 109 1.10 -9.87 -15.55
CA ILE A 109 2.20 -9.24 -14.80
C ILE A 109 3.38 -8.98 -15.76
N PRO A 110 3.70 -7.70 -16.05
CA PRO A 110 4.84 -7.35 -16.89
C PRO A 110 6.18 -7.84 -16.30
N LYS A 111 7.20 -8.03 -17.16
CA LYS A 111 8.50 -8.62 -16.76
C LYS A 111 9.19 -7.81 -15.63
N ASN A 112 9.22 -6.49 -15.76
CA ASN A 112 9.72 -5.54 -14.77
C ASN A 112 8.97 -5.68 -13.43
N HIS A 113 7.63 -5.75 -13.43
CA HIS A 113 6.84 -5.92 -12.21
C HIS A 113 7.08 -7.30 -11.57
N ARG A 114 7.27 -8.34 -12.39
CA ARG A 114 7.65 -9.67 -11.89
C ARG A 114 9.01 -9.66 -11.18
N SER A 115 10.02 -9.01 -11.76
CA SER A 115 11.33 -8.83 -11.10
C SER A 115 11.14 -8.12 -9.77
N PHE A 116 10.41 -6.98 -9.75
CA PHE A 116 10.12 -6.29 -8.50
C PHE A 116 9.44 -7.19 -7.46
N ILE A 117 8.34 -7.88 -7.80
CA ILE A 117 7.58 -8.71 -6.86
C ILE A 117 8.47 -9.79 -6.23
N ALA A 118 9.35 -10.42 -7.03
CA ALA A 118 10.27 -11.43 -6.55
C ALA A 118 11.42 -10.84 -5.70
N GLU A 119 11.90 -9.65 -6.07
CA GLU A 119 13.18 -9.09 -5.63
C GLU A 119 13.05 -7.76 -4.86
N HIS A 120 11.84 -7.37 -4.45
CA HIS A 120 11.53 -6.06 -3.84
C HIS A 120 12.46 -5.69 -2.68
N ARG A 121 12.97 -6.68 -1.93
CA ARG A 121 13.88 -6.45 -0.81
C ARG A 121 15.32 -6.08 -1.20
N HIS A 122 15.70 -6.21 -2.47
CA HIS A 122 17.00 -5.72 -2.93
C HIS A 122 17.01 -4.20 -3.13
N PHE A 123 15.83 -3.58 -3.26
CA PHE A 123 15.71 -2.12 -3.42
C PHE A 123 15.66 -1.46 -2.04
N ALA A 124 16.83 -1.23 -1.44
CA ALA A 124 17.00 -0.52 -0.18
C ALA A 124 17.27 0.96 -0.42
N ASP A 125 16.57 1.82 0.33
CA ASP A 125 16.88 3.25 0.36
C ASP A 125 18.36 3.44 0.80
N PRO A 126 19.16 4.21 0.05
CA PRO A 126 20.60 4.29 0.26
C PRO A 126 21.01 4.95 1.59
N ILE A 127 20.11 5.71 2.22
CA ILE A 127 20.38 6.47 3.44
C ILE A 127 19.91 5.68 4.66
N THR A 128 18.66 5.22 4.63
CA THR A 128 17.98 4.56 5.76
C THR A 128 18.19 3.04 5.77
N GLY A 129 18.56 2.45 4.63
CA GLY A 129 18.67 1.00 4.46
C GLY A 129 17.33 0.25 4.47
N VAL A 130 16.21 0.97 4.56
CA VAL A 130 14.87 0.38 4.52
C VAL A 130 14.63 -0.17 3.12
N THR A 131 14.20 -1.43 3.01
CA THR A 131 13.91 -2.08 1.73
C THR A 131 12.49 -1.82 1.27
N CYS A 132 12.20 -1.93 -0.04
CA CYS A 132 10.82 -1.90 -0.50
C CYS A 132 10.00 -3.04 0.10
N ASP A 133 8.71 -2.78 0.31
CA ASP A 133 7.71 -3.78 0.70
C ASP A 133 6.47 -3.64 -0.19
N LEU A 134 5.81 -4.77 -0.46
CA LEU A 134 4.58 -4.82 -1.25
C LEU A 134 3.42 -5.32 -0.40
N VAL A 135 2.35 -4.53 -0.35
CA VAL A 135 1.07 -4.91 0.24
C VAL A 135 0.00 -4.95 -0.85
N VAL A 136 -0.73 -6.04 -0.92
CA VAL A 136 -1.84 -6.20 -1.87
C VAL A 136 -3.16 -6.31 -1.12
N ILE A 137 -4.20 -5.67 -1.64
CA ILE A 137 -5.55 -5.74 -1.10
C ILE A 137 -6.45 -6.37 -2.16
N ASN A 138 -7.28 -7.31 -1.74
CA ASN A 138 -8.28 -7.90 -2.63
C ASN A 138 -9.52 -8.36 -1.89
N GLN A 139 -10.55 -8.79 -2.60
CA GLN A 139 -11.74 -9.36 -1.96
C GLN A 139 -11.50 -10.81 -1.51
N ASP A 140 -10.88 -11.59 -2.38
CA ASP A 140 -10.60 -13.00 -2.16
C ASP A 140 -9.15 -13.33 -2.55
N ILE A 141 -8.55 -14.30 -1.84
CA ILE A 141 -7.19 -14.77 -2.15
C ILE A 141 -7.09 -15.45 -3.52
N SER A 142 -8.14 -16.12 -3.98
CA SER A 142 -8.18 -16.79 -5.27
C SER A 142 -7.97 -15.84 -6.44
N GLN A 143 -8.42 -14.59 -6.31
CA GLN A 143 -8.27 -13.51 -7.30
C GLN A 143 -6.88 -12.88 -7.32
N ILE A 144 -6.01 -13.22 -6.37
CA ILE A 144 -4.61 -12.80 -6.40
C ILE A 144 -3.85 -13.75 -7.34
N PRO A 145 -3.04 -13.24 -8.29
CA PRO A 145 -2.18 -14.06 -9.14
C PRO A 145 -1.35 -15.07 -8.36
N ARG A 146 -1.13 -16.24 -8.94
CA ARG A 146 -0.38 -17.32 -8.30
C ARG A 146 1.06 -16.87 -8.01
N PHE A 147 1.68 -16.15 -8.94
CA PHE A 147 3.03 -15.62 -8.76
C PHE A 147 3.17 -14.74 -7.50
N ILE A 148 2.18 -13.90 -7.21
CA ILE A 148 2.16 -13.06 -6.00
C ILE A 148 1.89 -13.91 -4.75
N LYS A 149 0.98 -14.89 -4.84
CA LYS A 149 0.68 -15.81 -3.73
C LYS A 149 1.89 -16.63 -3.30
N GLU A 150 2.76 -17.02 -4.22
CA GLU A 150 4.00 -17.76 -3.89
C GLU A 150 4.99 -16.91 -3.08
N GLY A 151 4.99 -15.59 -3.27
CA GLY A 151 5.78 -14.62 -2.49
C GLY A 151 5.11 -14.14 -1.19
N LEU A 152 3.87 -14.54 -0.93
CA LEU A 152 3.08 -14.10 0.21
C LEU A 152 3.63 -14.67 1.51
N ARG A 153 3.72 -13.82 2.54
CA ARG A 153 4.18 -14.22 3.89
C ARG A 153 3.15 -13.94 4.97
N GLN A 154 2.34 -12.90 4.78
CA GLN A 154 1.30 -12.53 5.72
C GLN A 154 -0.02 -12.40 4.98
N LEU A 155 -1.03 -13.11 5.46
CA LEU A 155 -2.41 -12.97 5.02
C LEU A 155 -3.24 -12.46 6.19
N THR A 156 -3.94 -11.35 5.99
CA THR A 156 -4.88 -10.79 6.95
C THR A 156 -6.28 -10.84 6.35
N GLU A 157 -7.16 -11.58 7.00
CA GLU A 157 -8.56 -11.69 6.60
C GLU A 157 -9.42 -10.70 7.40
N CYS A 158 -9.94 -9.67 6.74
CA CYS A 158 -10.81 -8.66 7.32
C CYS A 158 -12.26 -9.17 7.26
N LYS A 159 -12.78 -9.65 8.40
CA LYS A 159 -14.18 -10.05 8.58
C LYS A 159 -14.92 -8.93 9.30
N ASN A 160 -15.82 -8.23 8.59
CA ASN A 160 -16.70 -7.17 9.08
C ASN A 160 -16.44 -6.67 10.50
N THR A 161 -15.56 -5.67 10.65
CA THR A 161 -15.49 -4.91 11.90
C THR A 161 -16.63 -3.88 11.90
N LEU A 162 -17.86 -4.34 12.15
CA LEU A 162 -18.93 -3.49 12.65
C LEU A 162 -18.59 -3.08 14.09
N VAL A 163 -17.60 -2.19 14.25
CA VAL A 163 -17.49 -1.39 15.46
C VAL A 163 -18.11 -0.05 15.12
N TRP A 164 -19.23 0.25 15.76
CA TRP A 164 -20.01 1.49 15.69
C TRP A 164 -19.22 2.78 16.07
N GLY A 165 -17.89 2.73 16.15
CA GLY A 165 -16.98 3.88 16.14
C GLY A 165 -16.43 4.26 14.75
N CYS A 166 -16.75 3.48 13.71
CA CYS A 166 -16.17 3.62 12.36
C CYS A 166 -16.53 4.93 11.64
N VAL A 167 -17.69 5.53 11.93
CA VAL A 167 -18.15 6.73 11.21
C VAL A 167 -17.31 7.97 11.54
N ILE A 168 -16.73 8.05 12.74
CA ILE A 168 -16.05 9.27 13.19
C ILE A 168 -14.63 9.36 12.64
N VAL A 169 -13.88 8.25 12.58
CA VAL A 169 -12.49 8.28 12.10
C VAL A 169 -12.40 8.17 10.57
N ILE A 170 -13.29 7.38 9.95
CA ILE A 170 -13.41 7.35 8.49
C ILE A 170 -13.92 8.71 8.00
N GLY A 171 -14.85 9.35 8.72
CA GLY A 171 -15.34 10.69 8.37
C GLY A 171 -14.25 11.78 8.40
N LEU A 172 -13.26 11.66 9.28
CA LEU A 172 -12.14 12.62 9.32
C LEU A 172 -11.12 12.38 8.19
N MET A 173 -10.82 11.13 7.83
CA MET A 173 -9.79 10.81 6.82
C MET A 173 -10.33 10.67 5.38
N PHE A 174 -11.51 10.09 5.19
CA PHE A 174 -12.14 9.78 3.91
C PHE A 174 -13.58 10.32 3.87
N PHE A 175 -13.78 11.55 3.37
CA PHE A 175 -15.13 12.03 3.05
C PHE A 175 -15.24 12.23 1.54
N LYS A 176 -16.11 11.45 0.90
CA LYS A 176 -16.86 11.92 -0.25
C LYS A 176 -18.33 11.64 0.04
N GLU A 177 -19.12 12.68 -0.15
CA GLU A 177 -20.55 12.77 0.07
C GLU A 177 -21.28 11.57 -0.54
N ARG A 178 -22.12 10.91 0.25
CA ARG A 178 -23.27 10.20 -0.29
C ARG A 178 -24.48 11.10 -0.07
N ILE A 179 -24.91 11.74 -1.15
CA ILE A 179 -26.32 12.10 -1.37
C ILE A 179 -27.06 10.81 -1.69
#